data_AF-A0A351VBZ2-F1
#
_entry.id   AF-A0A351VBZ2-F1
#
_cell.length_a   1.000
_cell.length_b   1.000
_cell.length_c   1.000
_cell.angle_alpha   90.00
_cell.angle_beta   90.00
_cell.angle_gamma   90.00
#
_symmetry.space_group_name_H-M   'P 1'
#
loop_
_entity.id
_entity.type
_entity.pdbx_description
1 polymer ?
#
loop_
_entity_poly.entity_id
_entity_poly.type
_entity_poly.pdbx_seq_one_letter_code
_entity_poly.pdbx_strand_id
1 'polypeptide(L)'
;MPLDFRSRIREGETFGKYIPDFEYYLVPLRDYSNEELMGKPDEISFVMMINKLQTAEDIRNFRHLPRERIEAILKDTPGYLMDTIADILKAFLLKMNVPIPEVENLTDKVREKKMDELFADMEKMDIQAERQNTANERERADKAEERADRAEKRADKAEERAGQEAENAIKSIIEVCQELEASKEAAIRKLMEKKSLPYKEALVKTELYWKE
;
A
#
# COMPACT_ATOMS: atom_id res chain seq x y z
N MET A 1 15.99 -2.79 -19.68
CA MET A 1 14.98 -3.84 -19.45
C MET A 1 13.82 -3.18 -18.72
N PRO A 2 12.59 -3.17 -19.23
CA PRO A 2 11.46 -2.65 -18.46
C PRO A 2 11.29 -3.56 -17.23
N LEU A 3 11.40 -2.97 -16.03
CA LEU A 3 11.05 -3.62 -14.77
C LEU A 3 9.59 -4.07 -14.86
N ASP A 4 9.36 -5.39 -14.78
CA ASP A 4 8.04 -6.03 -14.76
C ASP A 4 7.17 -5.45 -13.62
N PHE A 5 5.85 -5.50 -13.76
CA PHE A 5 4.92 -4.82 -12.87
C PHE A 5 5.01 -5.39 -11.44
N ARG A 6 5.30 -6.69 -11.31
CA ARG A 6 5.59 -7.38 -10.04
C ARG A 6 6.78 -6.74 -9.34
N SER A 7 7.86 -6.45 -10.05
CA SER A 7 9.05 -5.79 -9.45
C SER A 7 8.79 -4.38 -8.91
N ARG A 8 7.63 -3.78 -9.20
CA ARG A 8 7.22 -2.44 -8.76
C ARG A 8 6.15 -2.45 -7.67
N ILE A 9 5.56 -3.62 -7.38
CA ILE A 9 4.58 -3.79 -6.32
C ILE A 9 5.29 -4.27 -5.05
N ARG A 10 4.98 -3.67 -3.90
CA ARG A 10 5.46 -4.15 -2.59
C ARG A 10 4.99 -5.60 -2.40
N GLU A 11 5.92 -6.51 -2.15
CA GLU A 11 5.68 -7.97 -2.09
C GLU A 11 5.18 -8.58 -3.42
N GLY A 12 5.58 -8.02 -4.57
CA GLY A 12 5.18 -8.53 -5.88
C GLY A 12 5.55 -9.99 -6.16
N GLU A 13 6.63 -10.50 -5.56
CA GLU A 13 6.99 -11.92 -5.57
C GLU A 13 5.92 -12.76 -4.83
N THR A 14 5.55 -12.36 -3.61
CA THR A 14 4.54 -13.04 -2.78
C THR A 14 3.16 -13.05 -3.43
N PHE A 15 2.76 -11.92 -4.05
CA PHE A 15 1.47 -11.78 -4.72
C PHE A 15 1.50 -12.13 -6.21
N GLY A 16 2.61 -12.69 -6.72
CA GLY A 16 2.83 -12.91 -8.15
C GLY A 16 1.72 -13.68 -8.86
N LYS A 17 1.07 -14.64 -8.17
CA LYS A 17 -0.08 -15.39 -8.70
C LYS A 17 -1.34 -14.55 -8.98
N TYR A 18 -1.46 -13.38 -8.35
CA TYR A 18 -2.56 -12.44 -8.51
C TYR A 18 -2.18 -11.23 -9.36
N ILE A 19 -0.89 -11.05 -9.66
CA ILE A 19 -0.40 -9.98 -10.50
C ILE A 19 -0.39 -10.48 -11.95
N PRO A 20 -1.19 -9.87 -12.84
CA PRO A 20 -1.25 -10.29 -14.24
C PRO A 20 0.12 -10.24 -14.91
N ASP A 21 0.43 -11.26 -15.70
CA ASP A 21 1.64 -11.37 -16.51
C ASP A 21 1.28 -11.08 -17.97
N PHE A 22 1.34 -9.82 -18.36
CA PHE A 22 1.09 -9.41 -19.75
C PHE A 22 2.12 -8.37 -20.18
N GLU A 23 2.36 -8.28 -21.48
CA GLU A 23 3.21 -7.21 -22.03
C GLU A 23 2.49 -5.87 -21.91
N TYR A 24 3.14 -4.91 -21.26
CA TYR A 24 2.60 -3.56 -21.10
C TYR A 24 3.66 -2.51 -21.40
N TYR A 25 3.17 -1.35 -21.83
CA TYR A 25 4.00 -0.17 -22.00
C TYR A 25 3.71 0.81 -20.84
N LEU A 26 4.74 1.12 -20.05
CA LEU A 26 4.60 2.06 -18.96
C LEU A 26 4.73 3.49 -19.49
N VAL A 27 3.64 4.24 -19.39
CA VAL A 27 3.60 5.66 -19.79
C VAL A 27 3.80 6.54 -18.55
N PRO A 28 4.95 7.22 -18.40
CA PRO A 28 5.17 8.15 -17.30
C PRO A 28 4.38 9.45 -17.53
N LEU A 29 3.17 9.55 -16.98
CA LEU A 29 2.26 10.71 -17.18
C LEU A 29 2.83 12.06 -16.73
N ARG A 30 3.88 12.08 -15.92
CA ARG A 30 4.59 13.30 -15.52
C ARG A 30 5.37 13.94 -16.68
N ASP A 31 5.72 13.15 -17.69
CA ASP A 31 6.55 13.59 -18.83
C ASP A 31 5.69 14.16 -19.98
N TYR A 32 4.36 14.18 -19.84
CA TYR A 32 3.41 14.69 -20.84
C TYR A 32 2.58 15.83 -20.27
N SER A 33 2.42 16.95 -20.96
CA SER A 33 1.50 18.02 -20.58
C SER A 33 0.05 17.67 -20.94
N ASN A 34 -0.93 18.38 -20.36
CA ASN A 34 -2.33 18.20 -20.76
C ASN A 34 -2.56 18.61 -22.23
N GLU A 35 -1.84 19.61 -22.73
CA GLU A 35 -1.87 20.02 -24.13
C GLU A 35 -1.33 18.95 -25.06
N GLU A 36 -0.25 18.26 -24.67
CA GLU A 36 0.32 17.14 -25.44
C GLU A 36 -0.65 15.95 -25.50
N LEU A 37 -1.32 15.65 -24.39
CA LEU A 37 -2.38 14.64 -24.35
C LEU A 37 -3.59 15.06 -25.18
N MET A 38 -3.99 16.34 -25.12
CA MET A 38 -5.06 16.89 -25.97
C MET A 38 -4.70 16.94 -27.46
N GLY A 39 -3.42 16.85 -27.81
CA GLY A 39 -2.95 16.64 -29.18
C GLY A 39 -3.35 15.27 -29.75
N LYS A 40 -3.73 14.33 -28.87
CA LYS A 40 -4.27 13.01 -29.19
C LYS A 40 -5.71 12.92 -28.68
N PRO A 41 -6.70 13.33 -29.49
CA PRO A 41 -8.09 13.42 -29.06
C PRO A 41 -8.75 12.02 -29.03
N ASP A 42 -8.32 11.18 -28.09
CA ASP A 42 -8.88 9.85 -27.82
C ASP A 42 -9.25 9.67 -26.34
N GLU A 43 -10.10 8.68 -26.05
CA GLU A 43 -10.59 8.40 -24.70
C GLU A 43 -9.46 7.99 -23.73
N ILE A 44 -8.40 7.37 -24.25
CA ILE A 44 -7.24 6.97 -23.45
C ILE A 44 -6.52 8.21 -22.93
N SER A 45 -6.29 9.19 -23.79
CA SER A 45 -5.66 10.46 -23.43
C SER A 45 -6.52 11.24 -22.44
N PHE A 46 -7.85 11.16 -22.56
CA PHE A 46 -8.77 11.70 -21.56
C PHE A 46 -8.61 11.03 -20.18
N VAL A 47 -8.60 9.70 -20.13
CA VAL A 47 -8.35 8.94 -18.89
C VAL A 47 -6.97 9.26 -18.30
N MET A 48 -5.96 9.42 -19.14
CA MET A 48 -4.61 9.82 -18.70
C MET A 48 -4.62 11.21 -18.05
N MET A 49 -5.38 12.18 -18.58
CA MET A 49 -5.54 13.49 -17.94
C MET A 49 -6.28 13.40 -16.60
N ILE A 50 -7.32 12.55 -16.48
CA ILE A 50 -7.98 12.30 -15.19
C ILE A 50 -6.97 11.72 -14.19
N ASN A 51 -6.11 10.79 -14.60
CA ASN A 51 -5.11 10.18 -13.73
C ASN A 51 -4.01 11.16 -13.26
N LYS A 52 -3.82 12.26 -13.99
CA LYS A 52 -2.93 13.36 -13.57
C LYS A 52 -3.52 14.21 -12.45
N LEU A 53 -4.80 14.07 -12.10
CA LEU A 53 -5.43 14.80 -10.99
C LEU A 53 -4.90 14.30 -9.65
N GLN A 54 -3.79 14.89 -9.19
CA GLN A 54 -3.18 14.56 -7.89
C GLN A 54 -3.21 15.74 -6.94
N THR A 55 -3.11 16.94 -7.50
CA THR A 55 -3.09 18.19 -6.78
C THR A 55 -4.26 19.06 -7.21
N ALA A 56 -4.58 20.01 -6.36
CA ALA A 56 -5.57 21.02 -6.66
C ALA A 56 -5.16 21.98 -7.78
N GLU A 57 -3.87 22.08 -8.10
CA GLU A 57 -3.42 22.76 -9.32
C GLU A 57 -3.78 21.94 -10.55
N ASP A 58 -3.63 20.61 -10.49
CA ASP A 58 -4.07 19.72 -11.57
C ASP A 58 -5.57 19.81 -11.81
N ILE A 59 -6.39 19.88 -10.76
CA ILE A 59 -7.84 20.09 -10.88
C ILE A 59 -8.16 21.44 -11.53
N ARG A 60 -7.45 22.50 -11.15
CA ARG A 60 -7.61 23.82 -11.79
C ARG A 60 -7.23 23.72 -13.27
N ASN A 61 -6.08 23.15 -13.61
CA ASN A 61 -5.64 23.00 -14.99
C ASN A 61 -6.62 22.15 -15.81
N PHE A 62 -7.15 21.08 -15.21
CA PHE A 62 -8.16 20.22 -15.82
C PHE A 62 -9.48 20.96 -16.09
N ARG A 63 -9.92 21.84 -15.19
CA ARG A 63 -11.13 22.67 -15.39
C ARG A 63 -11.02 23.67 -16.54
N HIS A 64 -9.80 24.11 -16.86
CA HIS A 64 -9.56 25.08 -17.94
C HIS A 64 -9.30 24.39 -19.29
N LEU A 65 -9.44 23.07 -19.37
CA LEU A 65 -9.34 22.37 -20.63
C LEU A 65 -10.46 22.80 -21.60
N PRO A 66 -10.18 22.84 -22.92
CA PRO A 66 -11.15 23.27 -23.91
C PRO A 66 -12.29 22.25 -23.99
N ARG A 67 -13.47 22.66 -23.52
CA ARG A 67 -14.64 21.80 -23.32
C ARG A 67 -15.11 21.18 -24.62
N GLU A 68 -15.12 21.97 -25.69
CA GLU A 68 -15.57 21.55 -27.02
C GLU A 68 -14.70 20.40 -27.57
N ARG A 69 -13.40 20.38 -27.21
CA ARG A 69 -12.52 19.29 -27.62
C ARG A 69 -12.80 18.02 -26.83
N ILE A 70 -13.07 18.13 -25.53
CA ILE A 70 -13.39 16.98 -24.68
C ILE A 70 -14.73 16.37 -25.10
N GLU A 71 -15.73 17.20 -25.38
CA GLU A 71 -17.01 16.73 -25.93
C GLU A 71 -16.83 16.03 -27.27
N ALA A 72 -15.97 16.55 -28.15
CA ALA A 72 -15.66 15.90 -29.42
C ALA A 72 -15.02 14.51 -29.23
N ILE A 73 -14.15 14.34 -28.24
CA ILE A 73 -13.54 13.04 -27.90
C ILE A 73 -14.63 12.04 -27.46
N LEU A 74 -15.59 12.50 -26.65
CA LEU A 74 -16.54 11.62 -25.97
C LEU A 74 -17.87 11.41 -26.70
N LYS A 75 -18.09 12.19 -27.77
CA LYS A 75 -19.35 12.21 -28.54
C LYS A 75 -19.77 10.82 -28.99
N ASP A 76 -18.84 10.08 -29.60
CA ASP A 76 -19.09 8.77 -30.19
C ASP A 76 -18.67 7.61 -29.28
N THR A 77 -18.18 7.89 -28.07
CA THR A 77 -17.76 6.88 -27.11
C THR A 77 -18.95 5.99 -26.70
N PRO A 78 -18.82 4.64 -26.81
CA PRO A 78 -19.82 3.68 -26.36
C PRO A 78 -20.17 3.82 -24.88
N GLY A 79 -21.42 3.48 -24.52
CA GLY A 79 -21.92 3.60 -23.14
C GLY A 79 -21.06 2.88 -22.10
N TYR A 80 -20.61 1.65 -22.39
CA TYR A 80 -19.75 0.89 -21.47
C TYR A 80 -18.39 1.55 -21.20
N LEU A 81 -17.84 2.28 -22.18
CA LEU A 81 -16.61 3.05 -21.99
C LEU A 81 -16.89 4.33 -21.19
N MET A 82 -18.04 4.98 -21.40
CA MET A 82 -18.45 6.11 -20.56
C MET A 82 -18.61 5.70 -19.10
N ASP A 83 -19.22 4.54 -18.84
CA ASP A 83 -19.34 3.97 -17.50
C ASP A 83 -17.96 3.72 -16.89
N THR A 84 -17.03 3.17 -17.67
CA THR A 84 -15.65 2.93 -17.22
C THR A 84 -14.93 4.24 -16.89
N ILE A 85 -15.06 5.27 -17.72
CA ILE A 85 -14.47 6.60 -17.48
C ILE A 85 -15.08 7.23 -16.21
N ALA A 86 -16.39 7.08 -16.00
CA ALA A 86 -17.07 7.55 -14.81
C ALA A 86 -16.58 6.83 -13.55
N ASP A 87 -16.41 5.50 -13.59
CA ASP A 87 -15.89 4.71 -12.47
C ASP A 87 -14.43 5.07 -12.14
N ILE A 88 -13.62 5.36 -13.16
CA ILE A 88 -12.26 5.87 -12.98
C ILE A 88 -12.31 7.23 -12.26
N LEU A 89 -13.10 8.18 -12.77
CA LEU A 89 -13.26 9.50 -12.14
C LEU A 89 -13.77 9.38 -10.69
N LYS A 90 -14.72 8.47 -10.43
CA LYS A 90 -15.26 8.16 -9.09
C LYS A 90 -14.15 7.77 -8.13
N ALA A 91 -13.31 6.81 -8.52
CA ALA A 91 -12.20 6.35 -7.70
C ALA A 91 -11.20 7.49 -7.39
N PHE A 92 -10.96 8.38 -8.35
CA PHE A 92 -10.10 9.56 -8.15
C PHE A 92 -10.71 10.57 -7.19
N LEU A 93 -11.98 10.94 -7.35
CA LEU A 93 -12.64 11.92 -6.48
C LEU A 93 -12.73 11.41 -5.03
N LEU A 94 -13.04 10.13 -4.84
CA LEU A 94 -13.02 9.49 -3.51
C LEU A 94 -11.63 9.52 -2.87
N LYS A 95 -10.57 9.30 -3.66
CA LYS A 95 -9.18 9.42 -3.18
C LYS A 95 -8.82 10.85 -2.75
N MET A 96 -9.52 11.86 -3.27
CA MET A 96 -9.38 13.26 -2.87
C MET A 96 -10.34 13.65 -1.74
N ASN A 97 -11.03 12.70 -1.11
CA ASN A 97 -11.99 12.89 -0.01
C ASN A 97 -13.26 13.68 -0.37
N VAL A 98 -13.57 13.83 -1.66
CA VAL A 98 -14.78 14.51 -2.12
C VAL A 98 -16.03 13.80 -1.55
N PRO A 99 -17.03 14.53 -1.00
CA PRO A 99 -18.23 13.91 -0.45
C PRO A 99 -18.95 13.01 -1.45
N ILE A 100 -19.38 11.81 -1.01
CA ILE A 100 -20.05 10.82 -1.87
C ILE A 100 -21.19 11.42 -2.72
N PRO A 101 -22.10 12.26 -2.18
CA PRO A 101 -23.17 12.85 -2.99
C PRO A 101 -22.66 13.72 -4.15
N GLU A 102 -21.55 14.43 -3.94
CA GLU A 102 -20.90 15.23 -4.99
C GLU A 102 -20.20 14.33 -6.01
N VAL A 103 -19.55 13.27 -5.54
CA VAL A 103 -18.93 12.27 -6.42
C VAL A 103 -19.95 11.64 -7.35
N GLU A 104 -21.09 11.14 -6.83
CA GLU A 104 -22.12 10.52 -7.66
C GLU A 104 -22.64 11.52 -8.71
N ASN A 105 -22.98 12.75 -8.30
CA ASN A 105 -23.45 13.81 -9.21
C ASN A 105 -22.43 14.12 -10.33
N LEU A 106 -21.13 14.19 -10.02
CA LEU A 106 -20.09 14.39 -11.03
C LEU A 106 -19.97 13.18 -11.96
N THR A 107 -20.03 11.96 -11.42
CA THR A 107 -19.91 10.75 -12.24
C THR A 107 -21.12 10.50 -13.13
N ASP A 108 -22.32 10.87 -12.69
CA ASP A 108 -23.55 10.80 -13.48
C ASP A 108 -23.47 11.74 -14.70
N LYS A 109 -22.89 12.94 -14.54
CA LYS A 109 -22.67 13.86 -15.67
C LYS A 109 -21.71 13.29 -16.71
N VAL A 110 -20.72 12.50 -16.30
CA VAL A 110 -19.87 11.76 -17.25
C VAL A 110 -20.70 10.73 -17.99
N ARG A 111 -21.49 9.90 -17.29
CA ARG A 111 -22.36 8.88 -17.92
C ARG A 111 -23.36 9.51 -18.91
N GLU A 112 -23.90 10.69 -18.57
CA GLU A 112 -24.83 11.46 -19.39
C GLU A 112 -24.15 12.30 -20.49
N LYS A 113 -22.82 12.26 -20.60
CA LYS A 113 -22.01 13.07 -21.54
C LYS A 113 -22.20 14.59 -21.38
N LYS A 114 -22.54 15.06 -20.18
CA LYS A 114 -22.74 16.48 -19.84
C LYS A 114 -21.46 17.10 -19.29
N MET A 115 -20.43 17.18 -20.11
CA MET A 115 -19.12 17.67 -19.69
C MET A 115 -19.13 19.14 -19.28
N ASP A 116 -19.93 19.96 -19.95
CA ASP A 116 -20.13 21.36 -19.55
C ASP A 116 -20.62 21.52 -18.10
N GLU A 117 -21.59 20.69 -17.71
CA GLU A 117 -22.14 20.71 -16.36
C GLU A 117 -21.18 20.09 -15.33
N LEU A 118 -20.34 19.14 -15.74
CA LEU A 118 -19.29 18.55 -14.91
C LEU A 118 -18.30 19.64 -14.51
N PHE A 119 -17.74 20.34 -15.51
CA PHE A 119 -16.74 21.38 -15.26
C PHE A 119 -17.31 22.57 -14.46
N ALA A 120 -18.58 22.93 -14.68
CA ALA A 120 -19.26 23.98 -13.91
C ALA A 120 -19.49 23.62 -12.44
N ASP A 121 -19.66 22.34 -12.11
CA ASP A 121 -19.84 21.90 -10.73
C ASP A 121 -18.50 21.67 -10.03
N MET A 122 -17.51 21.12 -10.73
CA MET A 122 -16.11 21.14 -10.27
C MET A 122 -15.60 22.57 -10.05
N GLU A 123 -16.24 23.55 -10.68
CA GLU A 123 -15.92 24.96 -10.50
C GLU A 123 -16.30 25.54 -9.15
N LYS A 124 -17.42 25.05 -8.62
CA LYS A 124 -18.01 25.46 -7.35
C LYS A 124 -17.43 24.70 -6.15
N MET A 125 -16.73 23.60 -6.39
CA MET A 125 -16.05 22.84 -5.33
C MET A 125 -14.96 23.68 -4.66
N ASP A 126 -15.04 23.82 -3.34
CA ASP A 126 -13.99 24.47 -2.56
C ASP A 126 -12.84 23.49 -2.28
N ILE A 127 -11.94 23.40 -3.25
CA ILE A 127 -10.77 22.53 -3.22
C ILE A 127 -9.80 22.89 -2.06
N GLN A 128 -9.90 24.07 -1.42
CA GLN A 128 -8.98 24.44 -0.32
C GLN A 128 -9.31 23.77 1.01
N ALA A 129 -10.59 23.53 1.34
CA ALA A 129 -10.98 22.79 2.55
C ALA A 129 -10.56 21.30 2.46
N GLU A 130 -10.66 20.73 1.26
CA GLU A 130 -10.27 19.36 0.92
C GLU A 130 -8.76 19.11 1.10
N ARG A 131 -7.93 20.13 0.81
CA ARG A 131 -6.46 20.10 0.98
C ARG A 131 -6.04 19.93 2.44
N GLN A 132 -6.68 20.66 3.36
CA GLN A 132 -6.33 20.59 4.79
C GLN A 132 -6.61 19.18 5.33
N ASN A 133 -7.72 18.58 4.91
CA ASN A 133 -8.09 17.25 5.37
C ASN A 133 -7.15 16.17 4.78
N THR A 134 -6.89 16.23 3.48
CA THR A 134 -6.03 15.26 2.79
C THR A 134 -4.56 15.34 3.22
N ALA A 135 -4.02 16.55 3.43
CA ALA A 135 -2.65 16.72 3.94
C ALA A 135 -2.50 16.22 5.38
N ASN A 136 -3.48 16.53 6.25
CA ASN A 136 -3.49 16.05 7.62
C ASN A 136 -3.67 14.53 7.70
N GLU A 137 -4.48 13.94 6.82
CA GLU A 137 -4.67 12.49 6.76
C GLU A 137 -3.43 11.76 6.24
N ARG A 138 -2.75 12.30 5.22
CA ARG A 138 -1.43 11.77 4.79
C ARG A 138 -0.41 11.83 5.90
N GLU A 139 -0.29 12.97 6.59
CA GLU A 139 0.63 13.10 7.73
C GLU A 139 0.27 12.14 8.88
N ARG A 140 -1.03 11.89 9.11
CA ARG A 140 -1.49 10.90 10.09
C ARG A 140 -1.18 9.46 9.66
N ALA A 141 -1.36 9.13 8.39
CA ALA A 141 -1.06 7.82 7.83
C ALA A 141 0.45 7.53 7.90
N ASP A 142 1.28 8.49 7.48
CA ASP A 142 2.75 8.37 7.55
C ASP A 142 3.22 8.21 9.00
N LYS A 143 2.67 8.99 9.93
CA LYS A 143 2.96 8.84 11.37
C LYS A 143 2.46 7.51 11.94
N ALA A 144 1.36 6.97 11.43
CA ALA A 144 0.83 5.68 11.86
C ALA A 144 1.70 4.53 11.33
N GLU A 145 2.14 4.59 10.07
CA GLU A 145 3.06 3.63 9.47
C GLU A 145 4.41 3.65 10.20
N GLU A 146 5.00 4.83 10.45
CA GLU A 146 6.24 4.94 11.24
C GLU A 146 6.10 4.40 12.68
N ARG A 147 4.89 4.49 13.26
CA ARG A 147 4.64 3.95 14.61
C ARG A 147 4.50 2.43 14.56
N ALA A 148 3.84 1.89 13.54
CA ALA A 148 3.73 0.45 13.32
C ALA A 148 5.12 -0.17 13.09
N ASP A 149 5.92 0.40 12.19
CA ASP A 149 7.31 0.01 11.92
C ASP A 149 8.17 0.01 13.20
N ARG A 150 8.01 1.05 14.03
CA ARG A 150 8.73 1.15 15.30
C ARG A 150 8.24 0.15 16.33
N ALA A 151 6.95 -0.19 16.34
CA ALA A 151 6.39 -1.19 17.24
C ALA A 151 6.85 -2.59 16.84
N GLU A 152 6.85 -2.91 15.55
CA GLU A 152 7.32 -4.18 15.00
C GLU A 152 8.80 -4.39 15.31
N LYS A 153 9.66 -3.42 14.97
CA LYS A 153 11.10 -3.49 15.32
C LYS A 153 11.38 -3.60 16.83
N ARG A 154 10.45 -3.15 17.68
CA ARG A 154 10.57 -3.31 19.14
C ARG A 154 10.11 -4.70 19.57
N ALA A 155 9.06 -5.24 18.96
CA ALA A 155 8.60 -6.60 19.21
C ALA A 155 9.68 -7.62 18.81
N ASP A 156 10.25 -7.50 17.62
CA ASP A 156 11.33 -8.39 17.15
C ASP A 156 12.53 -8.40 18.10
N LYS A 157 12.96 -7.20 18.53
CA LYS A 157 14.07 -7.08 19.50
C LYS A 157 13.73 -7.64 20.87
N ALA A 158 12.47 -7.55 21.30
CA ALA A 158 12.03 -8.10 22.57
C ALA A 158 11.97 -9.63 22.51
N GLU A 159 11.49 -10.19 21.39
CA GLU A 159 11.46 -11.62 21.14
C GLU A 159 12.88 -12.21 21.07
N GLU A 160 13.79 -11.55 20.34
CA GLU A 160 15.19 -11.95 20.26
C GLU A 160 15.87 -11.96 21.64
N ARG A 161 15.66 -10.91 22.45
CA ARG A 161 16.18 -10.83 23.83
C ARG A 161 15.59 -11.92 24.72
N ALA A 162 14.28 -12.15 24.67
CA ALA A 162 13.63 -13.19 25.45
C ALA A 162 14.16 -14.59 25.06
N GLY A 163 14.40 -14.82 23.76
CA GLY A 163 15.04 -16.03 23.26
C GLY A 163 16.46 -16.22 23.81
N GLN A 164 17.29 -15.16 23.77
CA GLN A 164 18.65 -15.19 24.31
C GLN A 164 18.67 -15.41 25.83
N GLU A 165 17.78 -14.78 26.59
CA GLU A 165 17.65 -14.97 28.03
C GLU A 165 17.21 -16.40 28.40
N ALA A 166 16.25 -16.95 27.64
CA ALA A 166 15.83 -18.33 27.79
C ALA A 166 17.00 -19.29 27.54
N GLU A 167 17.77 -19.06 26.47
CA GLU A 167 18.93 -19.87 26.12
C GLU A 167 20.05 -19.79 27.15
N ASN A 168 20.37 -18.59 27.62
CA ASN A 168 21.37 -18.38 28.67
C ASN A 168 20.98 -19.09 29.97
N ALA A 169 19.70 -19.04 30.34
CA ALA A 169 19.23 -19.74 31.53
C ALA A 169 19.28 -21.28 31.40
N ILE A 170 19.06 -21.83 30.19
CA ILE A 170 19.27 -23.26 29.92
C ILE A 170 20.75 -23.61 30.11
N LYS A 171 21.65 -22.81 29.54
CA LYS A 171 23.10 -23.00 29.67
C LYS A 171 23.54 -22.96 31.13
N SER A 172 23.07 -21.99 31.92
CA SER A 172 23.39 -21.92 33.35
C SER A 172 22.87 -23.12 34.16
N ILE A 173 21.69 -23.65 33.85
CA ILE A 173 21.18 -24.87 34.51
C ILE A 173 22.11 -26.05 34.23
N ILE A 174 22.57 -26.19 32.98
CA ILE A 174 23.48 -27.28 32.58
C ILE A 174 24.84 -27.11 33.26
N GLU A 175 25.43 -25.91 33.25
CA GLU A 175 26.72 -25.63 33.91
C GLU A 175 26.65 -25.93 35.42
N VAL A 176 25.59 -25.49 36.11
CA VAL A 176 25.40 -25.81 37.55
C VAL A 176 25.23 -27.31 37.78
N CYS A 177 24.54 -28.03 36.88
CA CYS A 177 24.45 -29.49 36.98
C CYS A 177 25.81 -30.17 36.81
N GLN A 178 26.69 -29.65 35.94
CA GLN A 178 28.05 -30.17 35.78
C GLN A 178 28.92 -29.90 37.01
N GLU A 179 28.86 -28.69 37.57
CA GLU A 179 29.61 -28.31 38.77
C GLU A 179 29.24 -29.15 40.00
N LEU A 180 27.99 -29.62 40.06
CA LEU A 180 27.49 -30.50 41.13
C LEU A 180 27.74 -32.00 40.85
N GLU A 181 28.54 -32.33 39.83
CA GLU A 181 28.82 -33.71 39.38
C GLU A 181 27.54 -34.53 39.07
N ALA A 182 26.45 -33.86 38.67
CA ALA A 182 25.19 -34.51 38.35
C ALA A 182 25.24 -35.15 36.96
N SER A 183 24.49 -36.23 36.74
CA SER A 183 24.43 -36.90 35.44
C SER A 183 23.68 -36.07 34.39
N LYS A 184 23.91 -36.35 33.10
CA LYS A 184 23.17 -35.73 31.98
C LYS A 184 21.66 -35.93 32.13
N GLU A 185 21.20 -37.09 32.62
CA GLU A 185 19.78 -37.35 32.89
C GLU A 185 19.22 -36.49 34.03
N ALA A 186 20.04 -36.10 35.01
CA ALA A 186 19.62 -35.18 36.07
C ALA A 186 19.43 -33.76 35.52
N ALA A 187 20.30 -33.29 34.62
CA ALA A 187 20.16 -32.00 33.96
C ALA A 187 18.93 -31.94 33.03
N ILE A 188 18.69 -33.00 32.25
CA ILE A 188 17.49 -33.09 31.39
C ILE A 188 16.21 -32.99 32.24
N ARG A 189 16.12 -33.75 33.34
CA ARG A 189 14.97 -33.65 34.27
C ARG A 189 14.82 -32.25 34.84
N LYS A 190 15.92 -31.59 35.21
CA LYS A 190 15.91 -30.23 35.75
C LYS A 190 15.42 -29.20 34.73
N LEU A 191 15.82 -29.32 33.47
CA LEU A 191 15.35 -28.49 32.36
C LEU A 191 13.84 -28.70 32.11
N MET A 192 13.36 -29.94 32.16
CA MET A 192 11.93 -30.22 32.05
C MET A 192 11.13 -29.63 33.22
N GLU A 193 11.62 -29.75 34.46
CA GLU A 193 10.93 -29.19 35.64
C GLU A 193 10.94 -27.67 35.71
N LYS A 194 12.10 -27.04 35.43
CA LYS A 194 12.30 -25.59 35.64
C LYS A 194 11.96 -24.74 34.43
N LYS A 195 12.07 -25.30 33.22
CA LYS A 195 11.83 -24.58 31.95
C LYS A 195 10.66 -25.16 31.15
N SER A 196 9.98 -26.19 31.67
CA SER A 196 8.86 -26.86 30.99
C SER A 196 9.20 -27.32 29.57
N LEU A 197 10.49 -27.62 29.32
CA LEU A 197 10.95 -28.04 28.00
C LEU A 197 10.45 -29.47 27.71
N PRO A 198 10.03 -29.77 26.47
CA PRO A 198 9.73 -31.13 26.08
C PRO A 198 11.01 -31.98 26.09
N TYR A 199 10.88 -33.27 26.43
CA TYR A 199 12.02 -34.18 26.65
C TYR A 199 13.04 -34.16 25.50
N LYS A 200 12.56 -34.17 24.25
CA LYS A 200 13.43 -34.13 23.06
C LYS A 200 14.26 -32.85 22.97
N GLU A 201 13.68 -31.71 23.31
CA GLU A 201 14.36 -30.41 23.24
C GLU A 201 15.35 -30.25 24.40
N ALA A 202 14.97 -30.70 25.60
CA ALA A 202 15.86 -30.74 26.75
C ALA A 202 17.09 -31.65 26.50
N LEU A 203 16.91 -32.79 25.82
CA LEU A 203 18.00 -33.69 25.43
C LEU A 203 18.97 -33.00 24.47
N VAL A 204 18.46 -32.42 23.37
CA VAL A 204 19.29 -31.70 22.37
C VAL A 204 20.07 -30.56 23.01
N LYS A 205 19.41 -29.75 23.86
CA LYS A 205 20.06 -28.62 24.54
C LYS A 205 21.11 -29.08 25.56
N THR A 206 20.85 -30.19 26.25
CA THR A 206 21.82 -30.78 27.18
C THR A 206 23.06 -31.28 26.43
N GLU A 207 22.89 -32.01 25.33
CA GLU A 207 24.01 -32.47 24.49
C GLU A 207 24.82 -31.30 23.91
N LEU A 208 24.15 -30.23 23.48
CA LEU A 208 24.80 -29.06 22.88
C LEU A 208 25.68 -28.28 23.87
N TYR A 209 25.27 -28.16 25.13
CA TYR A 209 25.95 -27.32 26.12
C TYR A 209 26.75 -28.08 27.17
N TRP A 210 26.75 -29.42 27.14
CA TRP A 210 27.54 -30.24 28.06
C TRP A 210 29.02 -30.21 27.62
N LYS A 211 29.87 -29.54 28.40
CA LYS A 211 31.33 -29.60 28.22
C LYS A 211 31.84 -31.01 28.53
N GLU A 212 32.65 -31.57 27.62
CA GLU A 212 33.37 -32.85 27.81
C GLU A 212 34.49 -32.75 28.85
#